data_AF-B3MXT4-F1
#
_entry.id   AF-B3MXT4-F1
#
_cell.length_a   1.000
_cell.length_b   1.000
_cell.length_c   1.000
_cell.angle_alpha   90.00
_cell.angle_beta   90.00
_cell.angle_gamma   90.00
#
_symmetry.space_group_name_H-M   'P 1'
#
loop_
_entity.id
_entity.type
_entity.pdbx_description
1 polymer ?
#
loop_
_entity_poly.entity_id
_entity_poly.type
_entity_poly.pdbx_seq_one_letter_code
_entity_poly.pdbx_strand_id
1 'polypeptide(L)'
;MAEQGKQGRTPSSDTFLPLSRVRTIMKSSMDTGLITNEVLFLMTKCTEMFVQHLASEAYKDSFPASKQPSSDTLKYDHLSQLVNKSKNLEFLLQIVPEKIRVHEFQEMLRLNRSGGSDEDDDSGSGSGSESDE
;
A
#
# COMPACT_ATOMS: atom_id res chain seq x y z
N MET A 1 -15.82 -11.59 -57.78
CA MET A 1 -14.59 -11.17 -57.07
C MET A 1 -14.80 -11.44 -55.60
N ALA A 2 -14.04 -12.41 -55.10
CA ALA A 2 -14.10 -12.91 -53.74
C ALA A 2 -13.16 -12.12 -52.82
N GLU A 3 -13.31 -12.39 -51.52
CA GLU A 3 -12.34 -12.16 -50.45
C GLU A 3 -12.42 -10.80 -49.72
N GLN A 4 -13.39 -10.71 -48.81
CA GLN A 4 -13.22 -9.88 -47.61
C GLN A 4 -12.47 -10.71 -46.57
N GLY A 5 -11.32 -10.18 -46.15
CA GLY A 5 -10.35 -10.84 -45.30
C GLY A 5 -10.93 -11.32 -43.97
N LYS A 6 -10.62 -12.57 -43.64
CA LYS A 6 -10.70 -13.12 -42.29
C LYS A 6 -9.83 -12.26 -41.36
N GLN A 7 -10.45 -11.45 -40.51
CA GLN A 7 -9.78 -11.00 -39.29
C GLN A 7 -9.61 -12.22 -38.38
N GLY A 8 -8.41 -12.79 -38.39
CA GLY A 8 -8.01 -13.80 -37.42
C GLY A 8 -7.91 -13.16 -36.04
N ARG A 9 -8.96 -13.27 -35.23
CA ARG A 9 -8.82 -13.15 -33.77
C ARG A 9 -8.27 -14.50 -33.28
N THR A 10 -6.96 -14.59 -33.18
CA THR A 10 -6.24 -15.68 -32.51
C THR A 10 -6.49 -15.60 -30.99
N PRO A 11 -6.36 -16.71 -30.26
CA PRO A 11 -7.14 -16.99 -29.06
C PRO A 11 -6.86 -15.96 -27.98
N SER A 12 -7.91 -15.42 -27.38
CA SER A 12 -7.79 -14.46 -26.30
C SER A 12 -7.04 -15.10 -25.12
N SER A 13 -5.77 -14.74 -24.96
CA SER A 13 -5.16 -14.70 -23.63
C SER A 13 -5.85 -13.55 -22.88
N ASP A 14 -7.11 -13.75 -22.49
CA ASP A 14 -7.97 -12.67 -22.00
C ASP A 14 -7.42 -12.04 -20.72
N THR A 15 -6.46 -12.64 -20.02
CA THR A 15 -5.86 -12.13 -18.76
C THR A 15 -4.33 -12.07 -18.84
N PHE A 16 -3.75 -11.00 -18.32
CA PHE A 16 -2.29 -10.82 -18.13
C PHE A 16 -1.77 -11.58 -16.92
N LEU A 17 -2.59 -11.75 -15.88
CA LEU A 17 -2.24 -12.49 -14.68
C LEU A 17 -2.58 -13.99 -14.85
N PRO A 18 -1.71 -14.91 -14.40
CA PRO A 18 -1.96 -16.33 -14.51
C PRO A 18 -3.08 -16.77 -13.55
N LEU A 19 -4.18 -17.28 -14.13
CA LEU A 19 -5.36 -17.77 -13.40
C LEU A 19 -5.01 -18.80 -12.31
N SER A 20 -4.02 -19.67 -12.56
CA SER A 20 -3.56 -20.67 -11.59
C SER A 20 -3.01 -20.02 -10.31
N ARG A 21 -2.25 -18.93 -10.44
CA ARG A 21 -1.70 -18.21 -9.28
C ARG A 21 -2.80 -17.51 -8.50
N VAL A 22 -3.73 -16.85 -9.19
CA VAL A 22 -4.87 -16.18 -8.56
C VAL A 22 -5.70 -17.20 -7.77
N ARG A 23 -5.96 -18.37 -8.34
CA ARG A 23 -6.68 -19.46 -7.64
C ARG A 23 -5.95 -19.90 -6.37
N THR A 24 -4.63 -20.07 -6.42
CA THR A 24 -3.84 -20.48 -5.24
C THR A 24 -3.92 -19.43 -4.13
N ILE A 25 -3.84 -18.14 -4.48
CA ILE A 25 -3.95 -17.03 -3.51
C ILE A 25 -5.35 -16.96 -2.90
N MET A 26 -6.41 -17.14 -3.69
CA MET A 26 -7.78 -17.17 -3.16
C MET A 26 -7.96 -18.30 -2.13
N LYS A 27 -7.42 -19.49 -2.42
CA LYS A 27 -7.50 -20.65 -1.53
C LYS A 27 -6.61 -20.55 -0.29
N SER A 28 -5.54 -19.75 -0.32
CA SER A 28 -4.65 -19.61 0.85
C SER A 28 -5.23 -18.72 1.95
N SER A 29 -6.11 -17.79 1.57
CA SER A 29 -6.54 -16.70 2.44
C SER A 29 -8.03 -16.74 2.78
N MET A 30 -8.81 -17.52 2.04
CA MET A 30 -10.24 -17.65 2.26
C MET A 30 -10.59 -19.13 2.40
N ASP A 31 -11.34 -19.48 3.45
CA ASP A 31 -12.06 -20.76 3.51
C ASP A 31 -13.23 -20.72 2.52
N THR A 32 -12.87 -20.65 1.24
CA THR A 32 -13.80 -20.58 0.12
C THR A 32 -14.00 -21.98 -0.39
N GLY A 33 -15.27 -22.35 -0.56
CA GLY A 33 -15.66 -23.61 -1.18
C GLY A 33 -15.23 -23.70 -2.65
N LEU A 34 -16.13 -24.16 -3.53
CA LEU A 34 -15.79 -24.30 -4.94
C LEU A 34 -15.67 -22.93 -5.62
N ILE A 35 -14.47 -22.58 -6.09
CA ILE A 35 -14.22 -21.41 -6.94
C ILE A 35 -14.53 -21.78 -8.40
N THR A 36 -15.57 -21.19 -8.97
CA THR A 36 -15.92 -21.39 -10.40
C THR A 36 -14.93 -20.66 -11.31
N ASN A 37 -14.86 -21.08 -12.58
CA ASN A 37 -13.97 -20.44 -13.55
C ASN A 37 -14.38 -18.98 -13.85
N GLU A 38 -15.66 -18.65 -13.78
CA GLU A 38 -16.17 -17.29 -13.98
C GLU A 38 -15.71 -16.34 -12.87
N VAL A 39 -15.84 -16.77 -11.60
CA VAL A 39 -15.36 -15.99 -10.44
C VAL A 39 -13.84 -15.83 -10.52
N LEU A 40 -13.13 -16.89 -10.88
CA LEU A 40 -11.68 -16.82 -11.05
C LEU A 40 -11.28 -15.80 -12.11
N PHE A 41 -11.94 -15.81 -13.27
CA PHE A 41 -11.70 -14.85 -14.34
C PHE A 41 -11.98 -13.41 -13.90
N LEU A 42 -13.14 -13.18 -13.26
CA LEU A 42 -13.52 -11.86 -12.76
C LEU A 42 -12.50 -11.33 -11.75
N MET A 43 -12.12 -12.14 -10.77
CA MET A 43 -11.13 -11.76 -9.76
C MET A 43 -9.77 -11.45 -10.38
N THR A 44 -9.35 -12.22 -11.39
CA THR A 44 -8.12 -11.94 -12.14
C THR A 44 -8.20 -10.57 -12.83
N LYS A 45 -9.33 -10.24 -13.46
CA LYS A 45 -9.55 -8.92 -14.06
C LYS A 45 -9.60 -7.78 -13.05
N CYS A 46 -10.29 -7.96 -11.94
CA CYS A 46 -10.30 -6.98 -10.85
C CYS A 46 -8.89 -6.73 -10.32
N THR A 47 -8.07 -7.78 -10.17
CA THR A 47 -6.68 -7.66 -9.69
C THR A 47 -5.81 -6.88 -10.68
N GLU A 48 -5.95 -7.16 -11.99
CA GLU A 48 -5.25 -6.40 -13.04
C GLU A 48 -5.59 -4.91 -12.99
N MET A 49 -6.89 -4.59 -12.94
CA MET A 49 -7.37 -3.22 -12.87
C MET A 49 -6.93 -2.53 -11.57
N PHE A 50 -6.96 -3.26 -10.45
CA PHE A 50 -6.54 -2.74 -9.16
C PHE A 50 -5.06 -2.32 -9.16
N VAL A 51 -4.15 -3.17 -9.68
CA VAL A 51 -2.72 -2.83 -9.74
C VAL A 51 -2.48 -1.60 -10.62
N GLN A 52 -3.15 -1.52 -11.77
CA GLN A 52 -3.06 -0.36 -12.66
C GLN A 52 -3.59 0.91 -11.99
N HIS A 53 -4.74 0.81 -11.33
CA HIS A 53 -5.35 1.92 -10.61
C HIS A 53 -4.45 2.41 -9.47
N LEU A 54 -3.94 1.50 -8.64
CA LEU A 54 -3.06 1.82 -7.52
C LEU A 54 -1.79 2.56 -7.98
N ALA A 55 -1.14 2.07 -9.03
CA ALA A 55 0.05 2.71 -9.58
C ALA A 55 -0.26 4.10 -10.18
N SER A 56 -1.37 4.22 -10.92
CA SER A 56 -1.78 5.48 -11.55
C SER A 56 -2.15 6.54 -10.52
N GLU A 57 -2.92 6.17 -9.48
CA GLU A 57 -3.32 7.10 -8.43
C GLU A 57 -2.12 7.53 -7.59
N ALA A 58 -1.21 6.61 -7.25
CA ALA A 58 0.00 6.96 -6.50
C ALA A 58 0.88 7.95 -7.28
N TYR A 59 0.98 7.77 -8.59
CA TYR A 59 1.70 8.69 -9.47
C TYR A 59 1.02 10.08 -9.52
N LYS A 60 -0.29 10.13 -9.74
CA LYS A 60 -1.03 11.41 -9.82
C LYS A 60 -0.99 12.22 -8.53
N ASP A 61 -1.11 11.56 -7.38
CA ASP A 61 -1.08 12.22 -6.07
C ASP A 61 0.32 12.79 -5.76
N SER A 62 1.37 12.08 -6.19
CA SER A 62 2.77 12.46 -5.92
C SER A 62 3.34 13.46 -6.94
N PHE A 63 2.88 13.40 -8.20
CA PHE A 63 3.38 14.20 -9.31
C PHE A 63 2.22 14.95 -9.99
N PRO A 64 1.59 15.92 -9.29
CA PRO A 64 0.50 16.69 -9.85
C PRO A 64 0.98 17.51 -11.04
N ALA A 65 0.20 17.55 -12.11
CA ALA A 65 0.53 18.27 -13.35
C ALA A 65 0.78 19.78 -13.16
N SER A 66 0.38 20.35 -12.03
CA SER A 66 0.61 21.75 -11.65
C SER A 66 2.02 22.03 -11.15
N LYS A 67 2.81 21.00 -10.81
CA LYS A 67 4.19 21.12 -10.33
C LYS A 67 5.10 20.34 -11.27
N GLN A 68 6.21 20.95 -11.68
CA GLN A 68 7.21 20.22 -12.45
C GLN A 68 7.81 19.13 -11.55
N PRO A 69 7.67 17.84 -11.89
CA PRO A 69 8.12 16.76 -11.03
C PRO A 69 9.66 16.78 -10.97
N SER A 70 10.22 16.71 -9.77
CA SER A 70 11.67 16.60 -9.57
C SER A 70 12.22 15.22 -9.97
N SER A 71 11.35 14.24 -10.16
CA SER A 71 11.66 12.86 -10.57
C SER A 71 10.39 12.21 -11.12
N ASP A 72 10.54 11.32 -12.11
CA ASP A 72 9.45 10.52 -12.69
C ASP A 72 9.42 9.09 -12.11
N THR A 73 9.94 8.91 -10.90
CA THR A 73 10.08 7.58 -10.28
C THR A 73 9.15 7.43 -9.09
N LEU A 74 8.23 6.48 -9.19
CA LEU A 74 7.35 6.11 -8.08
C LEU A 74 8.15 5.36 -6.99
N LYS A 75 8.05 5.82 -5.74
CA LYS A 75 8.74 5.25 -4.58
C LYS A 75 7.75 4.69 -3.58
N TYR A 76 8.25 3.93 -2.60
CA TYR A 76 7.43 3.40 -1.51
C TYR A 76 6.69 4.52 -0.75
N ASP A 77 7.37 5.62 -0.45
CA ASP A 77 6.81 6.70 0.37
C ASP A 77 5.54 7.29 -0.26
N HIS A 78 5.54 7.45 -1.60
CA HIS A 78 4.39 7.87 -2.39
C HIS A 78 3.20 6.90 -2.24
N LEU A 79 3.48 5.59 -2.24
CA LEU A 79 2.45 4.57 -2.08
C LEU A 79 1.88 4.57 -0.66
N SER A 80 2.75 4.63 0.36
CA SER A 80 2.30 4.65 1.76
C SER A 80 1.46 5.90 2.09
N GLN A 81 1.81 7.05 1.51
CA GLN A 81 1.03 8.28 1.69
C GLN A 81 -0.35 8.18 1.04
N LEU A 82 -0.45 7.64 -0.18
CA LEU A 82 -1.73 7.41 -0.84
C LEU A 82 -2.63 6.48 0.00
N VAL A 83 -2.05 5.37 0.49
CA VAL A 83 -2.76 4.38 1.31
C VAL A 83 -3.25 4.99 2.62
N ASN A 84 -2.44 5.82 3.27
CA ASN A 84 -2.82 6.51 4.51
C ASN A 84 -3.95 7.54 4.31
N LYS A 85 -3.99 8.19 3.15
CA LYS A 85 -5.00 9.21 2.81
C LYS A 85 -6.33 8.65 2.32
N SER A 86 -6.32 7.50 1.66
CA SER A 86 -7.45 7.01 0.86
C SER A 86 -8.24 5.92 1.59
N LYS A 87 -9.49 6.21 1.97
CA LYS A 87 -10.35 5.26 2.72
C LYS A 87 -10.58 3.92 1.99
N ASN A 88 -10.68 3.94 0.66
CA ASN A 88 -10.84 2.71 -0.14
C ASN A 88 -9.59 1.82 -0.15
N LEU A 89 -8.44 2.31 0.33
CA LEU A 89 -7.18 1.58 0.45
C LEU A 89 -6.84 1.24 1.92
N GLU A 90 -7.75 1.49 2.86
CA GLU A 90 -7.54 1.25 4.30
C GLU A 90 -7.10 -0.19 4.61
N PHE A 91 -7.58 -1.16 3.84
CA PHE A 91 -7.19 -2.57 3.96
C PHE A 91 -5.70 -2.83 3.72
N LEU A 92 -4.98 -1.89 3.10
CA LEU A 92 -3.54 -1.98 2.84
C LEU A 92 -2.69 -1.35 3.95
N LEU A 93 -3.27 -0.65 4.95
CA LEU A 93 -2.48 0.03 5.98
C LEU A 93 -1.52 -0.90 6.73
N GLN A 94 -1.97 -2.12 6.98
CA GLN A 94 -1.15 -3.14 7.66
C GLN A 94 -0.08 -3.76 6.74
N ILE A 95 -0.21 -3.61 5.42
CA ILE A 95 0.70 -4.18 4.41
C ILE A 95 1.70 -3.13 3.92
N VAL A 96 1.27 -1.86 3.80
CA VAL A 96 2.05 -0.73 3.31
C VAL A 96 1.96 0.43 4.31
N PRO A 97 2.56 0.29 5.51
CA PRO A 97 2.53 1.35 6.52
C PRO A 97 3.39 2.55 6.12
N GLU A 98 2.99 3.74 6.57
CA GLU A 98 3.81 4.94 6.51
C GLU A 98 4.99 4.81 7.49
N LYS A 99 6.19 5.12 7.01
CA LYS A 99 7.42 4.96 7.81
C LYS A 99 7.63 6.19 8.67
N ILE A 100 7.84 5.98 9.97
CA ILE A 100 8.29 6.99 10.91
C ILE A 100 9.65 6.58 11.47
N ARG A 101 10.57 7.53 11.66
CA ARG A 101 11.84 7.25 12.33
C ARG A 101 11.62 7.18 13.82
N VAL A 102 12.41 6.34 14.51
CA VAL A 102 12.27 6.14 15.96
C VAL A 102 12.38 7.47 16.73
N HIS A 103 13.30 8.36 16.35
CA HIS A 103 13.43 9.66 17.01
C HIS A 103 12.23 10.58 16.80
N GLU A 104 11.65 10.60 15.58
CA GLU A 104 10.43 11.36 15.27
C GLU A 104 9.25 10.84 16.10
N PHE A 105 9.15 9.51 16.24
CA PHE A 105 8.13 8.89 17.06
C PHE A 105 8.31 9.19 18.56
N GLN A 106 9.54 9.13 19.08
CA GLN A 106 9.86 9.50 20.46
C GLN A 106 9.51 10.97 20.73
N GLU A 107 9.81 11.86 19.80
CA GLU A 107 9.45 13.27 19.90
C GLU A 107 7.92 13.46 19.87
N MET A 108 7.21 12.78 18.97
CA MET A 108 5.75 12.80 18.91
C MET A 108 5.11 12.32 20.23
N LEU A 109 5.65 11.26 20.85
CA LEU A 109 5.21 10.78 22.16
C LEU A 109 5.45 11.82 23.27
N ARG A 110 6.59 12.52 23.22
CA ARG A 110 6.91 13.59 24.18
C ARG A 110 5.93 14.76 24.04
N LEU A 111 5.68 15.21 22.82
CA LEU A 111 4.73 16.28 22.49
C LEU A 111 3.30 15.92 22.91
N ASN A 112 2.86 14.68 22.62
CA ASN A 112 1.53 14.23 22.99
C ASN A 112 1.36 14.08 24.53
N ARG A 113 2.42 13.71 25.26
CA ARG A 113 2.42 13.74 26.74
C ARG A 113 2.40 15.16 27.29
N SER A 114 3.11 16.11 26.68
CA SER A 114 3.07 17.52 27.11
C SER A 114 1.77 18.24 26.74
N GLY A 115 0.93 17.66 25.86
CA GLY A 115 -0.34 18.22 25.42
C GLY A 115 -1.56 17.79 26.26
N GLY A 116 -1.38 16.90 27.23
CA GLY A 116 -2.42 16.48 28.18
C GLY A 116 -1.85 16.45 29.59
N SER A 117 -2.41 17.26 30.50
CA SER A 117 -2.01 17.46 31.92
C SER A 117 -0.61 18.08 32.10
N ASP A 118 -0.53 19.39 32.28
CA ASP A 118 -0.37 19.96 33.63
C ASP A 118 -0.92 19.03 34.73
N GLU A 119 -0.02 18.29 35.39
CA GLU A 119 -0.02 17.92 36.83
C GLU A 119 1.03 16.79 37.06
N ASP A 120 2.11 17.19 37.75
CA ASP A 120 2.98 16.45 38.68
C ASP A 120 3.53 15.05 38.32
N ASP A 121 4.85 14.96 38.14
CA ASP A 121 5.64 14.03 38.97
C ASP A 121 7.08 14.55 39.16
N ASP A 122 7.27 15.25 40.27
CA ASP A 122 8.58 15.44 40.92
C ASP A 122 9.04 14.08 41.46
N SER A 123 10.00 13.45 40.78
CA SER A 123 10.91 12.53 41.46
C SER A 123 12.31 12.68 40.90
N GLY A 124 13.08 13.54 41.55
CA GLY A 124 14.52 13.54 41.46
C GLY A 124 15.08 12.14 41.76
N SER A 125 15.97 11.67 40.88
CA SER A 125 16.92 10.62 41.23
C SER A 125 18.32 11.08 40.85
N GLY A 126 18.89 11.91 41.73
CA GLY A 126 20.34 11.98 41.86
C GLY A 126 20.83 10.75 42.61
N SER A 127 21.80 10.04 42.04
CA SER A 127 23.02 9.59 42.72
C SER A 127 23.72 8.53 41.87
N GLY A 128 25.00 8.76 41.64
CA GLY A 128 25.93 7.87 40.98
C GLY A 128 27.32 8.51 40.93
N SER A 129 27.79 9.01 42.08
CA SER A 129 29.21 9.34 42.26
C SER A 129 30.00 8.05 42.21
N GLU A 130 30.83 7.89 41.18
CA GLU A 130 31.95 6.95 41.19
C GLU A 130 33.25 7.76 41.29
N SER A 131 33.76 7.83 42.51
CA SER A 131 35.14 8.15 42.81
C SER A 131 35.64 7.02 43.68
N ASP A 132 36.65 6.29 43.22
CA ASP A 132 37.75 5.82 44.05
C ASP A 132 38.90 5.28 43.16
N GLU A 133 40.08 5.82 43.47
CA GLU A 133 41.48 5.43 43.16
C GLU A 133 42.06 5.54 41.74
#